data_AF-A0A3N7GJF3-F1
#
_entry.id   AF-A0A3N7GJF3-F1
#
_cell.length_a   1.000
_cell.length_b   1.000
_cell.length_c   1.000
_cell.angle_alpha   90.00
_cell.angle_beta   90.00
_cell.angle_gamma   90.00
#
_symmetry.space_group_name_H-M   'P 1'
#
loop_
_entity.id
_entity.type
_entity.pdbx_description
1 polymer ?
#
loop_
_entity_poly.entity_id
_entity_poly.type
_entity_poly.pdbx_seq_one_letter_code
_entity_poly.pdbx_strand_id
1 'polypeptide(L)'
;MLTLPASAQEQDTIGFDEDLSYLDDLNNQVTATFKTTRIANAHTVEQCKAGVLDLRINHRFGRLSDGLYNFLGLDNAVTRIGFDYGITDYLMTGIGRSTLNKEYDGFAKIRVLRQTKTAVPVTVNYLAGVYLVTEKNSVENLSFFNRVTYLHQLLVARKFNEKLSLQLMPTLLHFNMTSAASEKNTLGALGFGGRYKISKRTALTVEYYYVPEPFKRE
;
A
#
# COMPACT_ATOMS: atom_id res chain seq x y z
N MET A 1 36.83 3.54 25.00
CA MET A 1 35.59 3.07 24.33
C MET A 1 34.80 4.33 23.98
N LEU A 2 34.84 4.74 22.72
CA LEU A 2 34.37 6.05 22.26
C LEU A 2 32.85 5.97 22.02
N THR A 3 32.06 6.75 22.74
CA THR A 3 30.60 6.90 22.52
C THR A 3 30.36 7.98 21.48
N LEU A 4 29.89 7.58 20.28
CA LEU A 4 29.42 8.49 19.24
C LEU A 4 27.98 8.94 19.54
N PRO A 5 27.65 10.25 19.46
CA PRO A 5 26.30 10.74 19.66
C PRO A 5 25.42 10.48 18.43
N ALA A 6 24.18 10.05 18.69
CA ALA A 6 23.17 9.68 17.70
C ALA A 6 22.38 10.88 17.12
N SER A 7 23.02 12.04 16.92
CA SER A 7 22.29 13.26 16.46
C SER A 7 22.44 13.58 14.97
N ALA A 8 23.19 12.78 14.20
CA ALA A 8 23.53 13.13 12.81
C ALA A 8 22.46 12.72 11.76
N GLN A 9 21.39 12.01 12.14
CA GLN A 9 20.33 11.59 11.21
C GLN A 9 19.03 12.42 11.30
N GLU A 10 18.90 13.32 12.28
CA GLU A 10 17.64 14.02 12.55
C GLU A 10 17.48 15.33 11.74
N GLN A 11 18.57 15.90 11.23
CA GLN A 11 18.56 17.26 10.65
C GLN A 11 18.28 17.29 9.13
N ASP A 12 18.67 16.25 8.38
CA ASP A 12 18.58 16.26 6.90
C ASP A 12 17.23 15.80 6.34
N THR A 13 16.37 15.13 7.12
CA THR A 13 15.04 14.71 6.61
C THR A 13 13.94 15.74 6.89
N ILE A 14 14.10 16.56 7.93
CA ILE A 14 13.08 17.51 8.38
C ILE A 14 13.03 18.76 7.49
N GLY A 15 14.18 19.25 7.02
CA GLY A 15 14.25 20.45 6.16
C GLY A 15 13.55 20.28 4.81
N PHE A 16 13.70 19.11 4.16
CA PHE A 16 13.07 18.86 2.86
C PHE A 16 11.54 18.73 2.94
N ASP A 17 11.01 18.11 4.01
CA ASP A 17 9.58 17.96 4.21
C ASP A 17 8.91 19.32 4.55
N GLU A 18 9.60 20.21 5.28
CA GLU A 18 9.09 21.55 5.62
C GLU A 18 9.02 22.47 4.39
N ASP A 19 10.08 22.53 3.58
CA ASP A 19 10.11 23.39 2.37
C ASP A 19 9.05 23.00 1.34
N LEU A 20 8.79 21.70 1.16
CA LEU A 20 7.74 21.22 0.26
C LEU A 20 6.33 21.45 0.81
N SER A 21 6.17 21.46 2.14
CA SER A 21 4.87 21.74 2.77
C SER A 21 4.41 23.19 2.53
N TYR A 22 5.36 24.14 2.45
CA TYR A 22 5.08 25.54 2.18
C TYR A 22 4.50 25.77 0.77
N LEU A 23 5.04 25.09 -0.24
CA LEU A 23 4.54 25.18 -1.62
C LEU A 23 3.15 24.57 -1.78
N ASP A 24 2.88 23.46 -1.08
CA ASP A 24 1.57 22.82 -1.09
C ASP A 24 0.52 23.71 -0.38
N ASP A 25 0.90 24.44 0.66
CA ASP A 25 0.05 25.42 1.33
C ASP A 25 -0.28 26.63 0.43
N LEU A 26 0.68 27.11 -0.37
CA LEU A 26 0.47 28.18 -1.34
C LEU A 26 -0.55 27.79 -2.42
N ASN A 27 -0.51 26.52 -2.84
CA ASN A 27 -1.44 25.94 -3.82
C ASN A 27 -2.77 25.47 -3.20
N ASN A 28 -3.01 25.79 -1.92
CA ASN A 28 -4.22 25.44 -1.19
C ASN A 28 -4.50 23.92 -1.14
N GLN A 29 -3.44 23.12 -1.21
CA GLN A 29 -3.52 21.67 -1.26
C GLN A 29 -3.55 21.07 0.14
N VAL A 30 -4.26 19.96 0.29
CA VAL A 30 -4.29 19.20 1.53
C VAL A 30 -3.21 18.12 1.48
N THR A 31 -2.25 18.22 2.41
CA THR A 31 -1.12 17.30 2.53
C THR A 31 -1.27 16.36 3.72
N ALA A 32 -0.45 15.30 3.73
CA ALA A 32 -0.32 14.35 4.83
C ALA A 32 -1.67 13.75 5.28
N THR A 33 -2.48 13.31 4.32
CA THR A 33 -3.70 12.52 4.57
C THR A 33 -3.27 11.23 5.25
N PHE A 34 -2.26 10.56 4.69
CA PHE A 34 -1.49 9.52 5.35
C PHE A 34 -0.02 9.93 5.46
N LYS A 35 0.74 9.22 6.31
CA LYS A 35 2.17 9.51 6.51
C LYS A 35 3.09 8.77 5.54
N THR A 36 2.59 7.72 4.90
CA THR A 36 3.36 6.92 3.94
C THR A 36 2.42 6.36 2.87
N THR A 37 3.00 5.72 1.87
CA THR A 37 2.34 5.17 0.68
C THR A 37 1.50 3.92 0.97
N ARG A 38 1.57 3.39 2.21
CA ARG A 38 0.76 2.28 2.74
C ARG A 38 0.16 2.62 4.11
N ILE A 39 -0.94 1.96 4.48
CA ILE A 39 -1.47 2.00 5.86
C ILE A 39 -0.71 0.97 6.70
N ALA A 40 -1.02 -0.31 6.52
CA ALA A 40 -0.14 -1.41 6.88
C ALA A 40 0.19 -2.22 5.62
N ASN A 41 -0.84 -2.71 4.93
CA ASN A 41 -0.71 -3.45 3.67
C ASN A 41 -1.38 -2.72 2.51
N ALA A 42 -2.48 -2.02 2.77
CA ALA A 42 -3.24 -1.30 1.77
C ALA A 42 -2.48 -0.08 1.23
N HIS A 43 -2.61 0.21 -0.06
CA HIS A 43 -2.09 1.44 -0.65
C HIS A 43 -2.86 2.66 -0.16
N THR A 44 -2.17 3.76 0.09
CA THR A 44 -2.80 5.05 0.38
C THR A 44 -2.85 5.93 -0.88
N VAL A 45 -3.60 7.02 -0.81
CA VAL A 45 -3.54 8.12 -1.80
C VAL A 45 -2.19 8.86 -1.82
N GLU A 46 -1.30 8.59 -0.88
CA GLU A 46 0.04 9.18 -0.86
C GLU A 46 0.96 8.50 -1.89
N GLN A 47 1.90 9.28 -2.39
CA GLN A 47 2.86 8.90 -3.42
C GLN A 47 4.24 9.45 -3.03
N CYS A 48 5.29 8.81 -3.52
CA CYS A 48 6.63 9.40 -3.47
C CYS A 48 6.63 10.67 -4.33
N LYS A 49 7.35 11.69 -3.89
CA LYS A 49 7.59 12.90 -4.68
C LYS A 49 8.43 12.55 -5.91
N ALA A 50 8.40 13.43 -6.92
CA ALA A 50 9.19 13.23 -8.14
C ALA A 50 10.67 12.98 -7.82
N GLY A 51 11.25 11.93 -8.41
CA GLY A 51 12.66 11.55 -8.22
C GLY A 51 12.96 10.78 -6.93
N VAL A 52 11.97 10.58 -6.05
CA VAL A 52 12.18 9.89 -4.76
C VAL A 52 11.90 8.39 -4.88
N LEU A 53 12.86 7.59 -4.42
CA LEU A 53 12.77 6.14 -4.28
C LEU A 53 12.54 5.75 -2.80
N ASP A 54 11.45 5.02 -2.53
CA ASP A 54 11.15 4.39 -1.25
C ASP A 54 11.49 2.90 -1.32
N LEU A 55 12.52 2.47 -0.58
CA LEU A 55 12.84 1.07 -0.36
C LEU A 55 12.05 0.55 0.84
N ARG A 56 11.21 -0.44 0.61
CA ARG A 56 10.35 -1.03 1.62
C ARG A 56 10.65 -2.51 1.83
N ILE A 57 10.98 -2.87 3.07
CA ILE A 57 11.16 -4.26 3.50
C ILE A 57 10.11 -4.58 4.55
N ASN A 58 9.14 -5.42 4.18
CA ASN A 58 8.06 -5.86 5.06
C ASN A 58 8.35 -7.26 5.57
N HIS A 59 8.29 -7.46 6.88
CA HIS A 59 8.25 -8.78 7.50
C HIS A 59 6.87 -8.97 8.13
N ARG A 60 6.15 -9.99 7.69
CA ARG A 60 4.82 -10.34 8.19
C ARG A 60 4.90 -11.69 8.89
N PHE A 61 4.52 -11.72 10.15
CA PHE A 61 4.48 -12.93 10.95
C PHE A 61 3.12 -13.61 10.83
N GLY A 62 3.09 -14.90 11.20
CA GLY A 62 1.90 -15.74 11.26
C GLY A 62 0.91 -15.30 12.32
N ARG A 63 -0.09 -16.13 12.59
CA ARG A 63 -1.16 -15.75 13.52
C ARG A 63 -0.68 -15.93 14.95
N LEU A 64 -1.05 -14.99 15.81
CA LEU A 64 -0.83 -15.12 17.24
C LEU A 64 -1.53 -16.36 17.82
N SER A 65 -2.66 -16.77 17.22
CA SER A 65 -3.41 -17.98 17.59
C SER A 65 -2.65 -19.28 17.32
N ASP A 66 -1.53 -19.26 16.60
CA ASP A 66 -0.74 -20.46 16.28
C ASP A 66 0.02 -21.01 17.51
N GLY A 67 -0.05 -20.31 18.65
CA GLY A 67 0.42 -20.76 19.96
C GLY A 67 1.93 -20.73 20.13
N LEU A 68 2.40 -21.13 21.32
CA LEU A 68 3.83 -21.12 21.65
C LEU A 68 4.67 -22.10 20.81
N TYR A 69 4.06 -23.17 20.29
CA TYR A 69 4.75 -24.15 19.46
C TYR A 69 5.32 -23.54 18.17
N ASN A 70 4.56 -22.64 17.52
CA ASN A 70 5.01 -21.87 16.36
C ASN A 70 5.55 -20.48 16.75
N PHE A 71 6.04 -20.37 18.00
CA PHE A 71 6.54 -19.14 18.61
C PHE A 71 5.61 -17.92 18.41
N LEU A 72 4.31 -18.09 18.69
CA LEU A 72 3.28 -17.04 18.54
C LEU A 72 3.16 -16.49 17.11
N GLY A 73 3.44 -17.33 16.12
CA GLY A 73 3.43 -17.00 14.70
C GLY A 73 4.74 -16.44 14.16
N LEU A 74 5.75 -16.23 15.02
CA LEU A 74 7.04 -15.67 14.62
C LEU A 74 7.86 -16.61 13.72
N ASP A 75 7.64 -17.92 13.82
CA ASP A 75 8.29 -18.92 12.97
C ASP A 75 7.83 -18.82 11.51
N ASN A 76 6.61 -18.35 11.28
CA ASN A 76 6.03 -18.18 9.95
C ASN A 76 6.20 -16.73 9.48
N ALA A 77 7.33 -16.43 8.83
CA ALA A 77 7.64 -15.08 8.34
C ALA A 77 7.60 -14.98 6.81
N VAL A 78 6.70 -14.13 6.31
CA VAL A 78 6.68 -13.70 4.90
C VAL A 78 7.43 -12.39 4.79
N THR A 79 8.43 -12.35 3.91
CA THR A 79 9.21 -11.14 3.63
C THR A 79 8.84 -10.61 2.25
N ARG A 80 8.58 -9.31 2.14
CA ARG A 80 8.47 -8.62 0.85
C ARG A 80 9.47 -7.47 0.78
N ILE A 81 10.28 -7.46 -0.26
CA ILE A 81 11.15 -6.34 -0.61
C ILE A 81 10.49 -5.63 -1.79
N GLY A 82 10.39 -4.30 -1.75
CA GLY A 82 9.91 -3.53 -2.87
C GLY A 82 10.52 -2.14 -2.96
N PHE A 83 10.42 -1.59 -4.16
CA PHE A 83 10.93 -0.30 -4.55
C PHE A 83 9.77 0.48 -5.14
N ASP A 84 9.38 1.56 -4.48
CA ASP A 84 8.37 2.48 -4.99
C ASP A 84 9.07 3.78 -5.44
N TYR A 85 8.86 4.23 -6.68
CA TYR A 85 9.51 5.39 -7.26
C TYR A 85 8.49 6.42 -7.75
N GLY A 86 8.67 7.68 -7.36
CA GLY A 86 7.90 8.81 -7.88
C GLY A 86 8.47 9.27 -9.22
N ILE A 87 7.79 8.95 -10.33
CA ILE A 87 8.18 9.45 -11.66
C ILE A 87 7.88 10.95 -11.74
N THR A 88 6.71 11.36 -11.26
CA THR A 88 6.29 12.75 -11.09
C THR A 88 5.52 12.89 -9.78
N ASP A 89 5.12 14.10 -9.40
CA ASP A 89 4.28 14.32 -8.21
C ASP A 89 2.85 13.75 -8.34
N TYR A 90 2.47 13.24 -9.51
CA TYR A 90 1.17 12.63 -9.78
C TYR A 90 1.27 11.19 -10.29
N LEU A 91 2.45 10.70 -10.68
CA LEU A 91 2.67 9.36 -11.17
C LEU A 91 3.77 8.66 -10.39
N MET A 92 3.42 7.51 -9.83
CA MET A 92 4.30 6.64 -9.08
C MET A 92 4.26 5.25 -9.68
N THR A 93 5.39 4.55 -9.71
CA THR A 93 5.47 3.14 -10.05
C THR A 93 6.16 2.38 -8.93
N GLY A 94 5.97 1.08 -8.85
CA GLY A 94 6.76 0.26 -7.95
C GLY A 94 6.84 -1.18 -8.41
N ILE A 95 7.86 -1.87 -7.91
CA ILE A 95 8.09 -3.29 -8.12
C ILE A 95 8.43 -3.96 -6.79
N GLY A 96 8.16 -5.25 -6.68
CA GLY A 96 8.44 -6.00 -5.47
C GLY A 96 8.56 -7.50 -5.69
N ARG A 97 9.07 -8.15 -4.65
CA ARG A 97 9.14 -9.60 -4.56
C ARG A 97 8.78 -10.04 -3.15
N SER A 98 7.89 -11.02 -3.06
CA SER A 98 7.45 -11.64 -1.82
C SER A 98 7.99 -13.08 -1.71
N THR A 99 8.31 -13.51 -0.49
CA THR A 99 8.65 -14.92 -0.23
C THR A 99 7.42 -15.82 -0.28
N LEU A 100 6.22 -15.25 -0.05
CA LEU A 100 4.93 -15.91 -0.25
C LEU A 100 4.70 -16.15 -1.74
N ASN A 101 4.40 -17.40 -2.11
CA ASN A 101 4.15 -17.84 -3.49
C ASN A 101 5.30 -17.52 -4.49
N LYS A 102 6.47 -17.13 -3.98
CA LYS A 102 7.58 -16.54 -4.76
C LYS A 102 7.06 -15.46 -5.71
N GLU A 103 6.13 -14.63 -5.24
CA GLU A 103 5.43 -13.68 -6.08
C GLU A 103 6.31 -12.49 -6.46
N TYR A 104 6.27 -12.09 -7.73
CA TYR A 104 6.75 -10.80 -8.19
C TYR A 104 5.55 -9.89 -8.45
N ASP A 105 5.66 -8.63 -8.03
CA ASP A 105 4.62 -7.65 -8.22
C ASP A 105 5.16 -6.36 -8.85
N GLY A 106 4.30 -5.69 -9.61
CA GLY A 106 4.55 -4.38 -10.16
C GLY A 106 3.27 -3.57 -10.19
N PHE A 107 3.35 -2.27 -9.97
CA PHE A 107 2.18 -1.40 -10.03
C PHE A 107 2.51 0.00 -10.55
N ALA A 108 1.49 0.66 -11.08
CA ALA A 108 1.47 2.09 -11.35
C ALA A 108 0.32 2.74 -10.58
N LYS A 109 0.58 3.90 -10.00
CA LYS A 109 -0.40 4.71 -9.25
C LYS A 109 -0.40 6.12 -9.80
N ILE A 110 -1.54 6.57 -10.31
CA ILE A 110 -1.73 7.93 -10.83
C ILE A 110 -2.70 8.71 -9.95
N ARG A 111 -2.38 9.96 -9.65
CA ARG A 111 -3.25 10.89 -8.93
C ARG A 111 -4.13 11.62 -9.94
N VAL A 112 -5.44 11.41 -9.83
CA VAL A 112 -6.45 12.00 -10.71
C VAL A 112 -6.96 13.32 -10.12
N LEU A 113 -7.25 13.32 -8.82
CA LEU A 113 -7.71 14.51 -8.09
C LEU A 113 -6.92 14.65 -6.79
N ARG A 114 -6.62 15.87 -6.39
CA ARG A 114 -6.01 16.18 -5.09
C ARG A 114 -6.97 17.03 -4.28
N GLN A 115 -7.18 16.64 -3.02
CA GLN A 115 -7.98 17.42 -2.08
C GLN A 115 -7.36 18.82 -1.90
N THR A 116 -8.20 19.85 -1.95
CA THR A 116 -7.83 21.24 -1.64
C THR A 116 -8.65 21.73 -0.46
N LYS A 117 -8.24 22.84 0.18
CA LYS A 117 -8.96 23.36 1.35
C LYS A 117 -10.34 23.93 0.99
N THR A 118 -10.60 24.23 -0.29
CA THR A 118 -11.82 24.93 -0.74
C THR A 118 -12.64 24.14 -1.77
N ALA A 119 -12.08 23.79 -2.93
CA ALA A 119 -12.86 23.38 -4.09
C ALA A 119 -13.01 21.85 -4.24
N VAL A 120 -11.96 21.10 -3.91
CA VAL A 120 -11.89 19.65 -4.16
C VAL A 120 -11.93 18.92 -2.81
N PRO A 121 -13.02 18.22 -2.47
CA PRO A 121 -13.21 17.67 -1.12
C PRO A 121 -12.44 16.37 -0.86
N VAL A 122 -11.92 15.72 -1.91
CA VAL A 122 -11.30 14.39 -1.83
C VAL A 122 -10.05 14.28 -2.71
N THR A 123 -9.12 13.43 -2.32
CA THR A 123 -8.03 12.98 -3.18
C THR A 123 -8.44 11.66 -3.81
N VAL A 124 -8.22 11.53 -5.12
CA VAL A 124 -8.51 10.31 -5.89
C VAL A 124 -7.26 9.88 -6.63
N ASN A 125 -6.82 8.66 -6.36
CA ASN A 125 -5.79 8.00 -7.15
C ASN A 125 -6.37 6.74 -7.80
N TYR A 126 -5.88 6.42 -8.98
CA TYR A 126 -6.09 5.12 -9.59
C TYR A 126 -4.81 4.31 -9.49
N LEU A 127 -4.93 3.04 -9.11
CA LEU A 127 -3.84 2.09 -9.02
C LEU A 127 -4.14 0.91 -9.94
N ALA A 128 -3.16 0.56 -10.76
CA ALA A 128 -3.14 -0.66 -11.56
C ALA A 128 -1.91 -1.49 -11.16
N GLY A 129 -2.11 -2.79 -10.93
CA GLY A 129 -1.06 -3.70 -10.51
C GLY A 129 -1.08 -5.01 -11.28
N VAL A 130 0.08 -5.65 -11.35
CA VAL A 130 0.30 -6.97 -11.95
C VAL A 130 1.07 -7.81 -10.95
N TYR A 131 0.60 -9.02 -10.70
CA TYR A 131 1.17 -9.96 -9.75
C TYR A 131 1.41 -11.28 -10.47
N LEU A 132 2.58 -11.88 -10.26
CA LEU A 132 3.02 -13.10 -10.91
C LEU A 132 3.51 -14.11 -9.87
N VAL A 133 2.79 -15.22 -9.75
CA VAL A 133 3.18 -16.35 -8.88
C VAL A 133 4.22 -17.22 -9.59
N THR A 134 5.39 -17.40 -8.97
CA THR A 134 6.51 -18.19 -9.55
C THR A 134 6.92 -19.42 -8.73
N GLU A 135 6.09 -19.81 -7.76
CA GLU A 135 6.31 -21.01 -6.96
C GLU A 135 6.34 -22.29 -7.83
N LYS A 136 7.33 -23.15 -7.57
CA LYS A 136 7.62 -24.33 -8.40
C LYS A 136 6.58 -25.45 -8.30
N ASN A 137 5.86 -25.56 -7.19
CA ASN A 137 4.91 -26.65 -6.91
C ASN A 137 3.46 -26.33 -7.32
N SER A 138 3.22 -25.21 -8.01
CA SER A 138 1.95 -24.93 -8.67
C SER A 138 1.67 -25.97 -9.76
N VAL A 139 0.40 -26.30 -10.03
CA VAL A 139 -0.08 -27.21 -11.10
C VAL A 139 0.93 -27.35 -12.25
N GLU A 140 1.46 -28.57 -12.45
CA GLU A 140 2.41 -28.87 -13.52
C GLU A 140 1.89 -28.35 -14.88
N ASN A 141 2.76 -27.73 -15.68
CA ASN A 141 2.47 -27.18 -17.01
C ASN A 141 1.58 -25.93 -17.08
N LEU A 142 1.40 -25.20 -15.98
CA LEU A 142 0.78 -23.87 -16.00
C LEU A 142 1.61 -22.86 -16.82
N SER A 143 1.03 -22.39 -17.94
CA SER A 143 1.57 -21.30 -18.77
C SER A 143 1.86 -20.04 -17.92
N PHE A 144 2.91 -19.30 -18.28
CA PHE A 144 3.26 -18.03 -17.65
C PHE A 144 2.06 -17.08 -17.53
N PHE A 145 1.29 -16.92 -18.60
CA PHE A 145 0.15 -16.00 -18.63
C PHE A 145 -0.94 -16.41 -17.65
N ASN A 146 -1.14 -17.70 -17.42
CA ASN A 146 -2.17 -18.19 -16.49
C ASN A 146 -1.83 -17.88 -15.02
N ARG A 147 -0.57 -17.54 -14.71
CA ARG A 147 -0.08 -17.21 -13.36
C ARG A 147 -0.21 -15.73 -13.01
N VAL A 148 -0.67 -14.90 -13.96
CA VAL A 148 -0.77 -13.46 -13.81
C VAL A 148 -2.12 -13.07 -13.20
N THR A 149 -2.06 -12.17 -12.23
CA THR A 149 -3.23 -11.50 -11.64
C THR A 149 -3.11 -10.00 -11.85
N TYR A 150 -4.20 -9.37 -12.28
CA TYR A 150 -4.33 -7.93 -12.43
C TYR A 150 -5.11 -7.34 -11.26
N LEU A 151 -4.66 -6.18 -10.78
CA LEU A 151 -5.30 -5.40 -9.74
C LEU A 151 -5.69 -4.05 -10.32
N HIS A 152 -6.94 -3.66 -10.11
CA HIS A 152 -7.42 -2.30 -10.35
C HIS A 152 -8.06 -1.77 -9.08
N GLN A 153 -7.60 -0.62 -8.60
CA GLN A 153 -8.06 -0.07 -7.35
C GLN A 153 -8.23 1.45 -7.48
N LEU A 154 -9.38 1.95 -7.04
CA LEU A 154 -9.63 3.37 -6.92
C LEU A 154 -9.43 3.77 -5.46
N LEU A 155 -8.46 4.62 -5.17
CA LEU A 155 -8.15 5.08 -3.82
C LEU A 155 -8.80 6.46 -3.64
N VAL A 156 -9.86 6.53 -2.86
CA VAL A 156 -10.59 7.78 -2.58
C VAL A 156 -10.41 8.12 -1.12
N ALA A 157 -9.69 9.21 -0.82
CA ALA A 157 -9.42 9.60 0.55
C ALA A 157 -9.83 11.04 0.83
N ARG A 158 -10.15 11.29 2.10
CA ARG A 158 -10.38 12.63 2.63
C ARG A 158 -9.71 12.78 3.98
N LYS A 159 -8.93 13.85 4.13
CA LYS A 159 -8.51 14.37 5.42
C LYS A 159 -9.61 15.32 5.91
N PHE A 160 -10.33 14.92 6.95
CA PHE A 160 -11.44 15.70 7.50
C PHE A 160 -10.94 16.83 8.39
N ASN A 161 -9.89 16.57 9.14
CA ASN A 161 -9.21 17.53 10.00
C ASN A 161 -7.77 17.05 10.25
N GLU A 162 -7.03 17.74 11.11
CA GLU A 162 -5.65 17.36 11.42
C GLU A 162 -5.49 16.01 12.12
N LYS A 163 -6.57 15.44 12.66
CA LYS A 163 -6.57 14.18 13.38
C LYS A 163 -7.11 13.02 12.55
N LEU A 164 -8.20 13.22 11.83
CA LEU A 164 -8.93 12.15 11.14
C LEU A 164 -8.72 12.20 9.62
N SER A 165 -8.30 11.07 9.06
CA SER A 165 -8.27 10.82 7.62
C SER A 165 -8.87 9.45 7.33
N LEU A 166 -9.74 9.37 6.32
CA LEU A 166 -10.36 8.13 5.90
C LEU A 166 -10.11 7.90 4.41
N GLN A 167 -10.13 6.64 4.01
CA GLN A 167 -9.96 6.20 2.64
C GLN A 167 -10.90 5.04 2.33
N LEU A 168 -11.55 5.11 1.18
CA LEU A 168 -12.29 4.03 0.57
C LEU A 168 -11.49 3.50 -0.62
N MET A 169 -11.55 2.19 -0.84
CA MET A 169 -10.76 1.52 -1.87
C MET A 169 -11.58 0.46 -2.62
N PRO A 170 -12.49 0.85 -3.53
CA PRO A 170 -13.08 -0.09 -4.47
C PRO A 170 -11.97 -0.81 -5.24
N THR A 171 -11.99 -2.13 -5.20
CA THR A 171 -10.91 -2.99 -5.66
C THR A 171 -11.46 -4.09 -6.55
N LEU A 172 -10.79 -4.32 -7.68
CA LEU A 172 -11.10 -5.38 -8.62
C LEU A 172 -9.82 -6.17 -8.88
N LEU A 173 -9.89 -7.48 -8.67
CA LEU A 173 -8.84 -8.43 -8.98
C LEU A 173 -9.30 -9.30 -10.12
N HIS A 174 -8.45 -9.48 -11.14
CA HIS A 174 -8.69 -10.41 -12.24
C HIS A 174 -7.55 -11.41 -12.32
N PHE A 175 -7.88 -12.68 -12.16
CA PHE A 175 -6.98 -13.82 -12.21
C PHE A 175 -7.08 -14.45 -13.59
N ASN A 176 -5.98 -14.61 -14.30
CA ASN A 176 -6.01 -15.30 -15.59
C ASN A 176 -6.42 -16.77 -15.46
N MET A 177 -6.07 -17.40 -14.33
CA MET A 177 -6.55 -18.73 -13.98
C MET A 177 -6.89 -18.83 -12.49
N THR A 178 -7.92 -19.60 -12.17
CA THR A 178 -8.35 -19.90 -10.81
C THR A 178 -7.89 -21.30 -10.40
N SER A 179 -7.87 -21.57 -9.08
CA SER A 179 -7.48 -22.88 -8.55
C SER A 179 -8.57 -23.94 -8.79
N ALA A 180 -9.85 -23.57 -8.63
CA ALA A 180 -10.99 -24.41 -9.00
C ALA A 180 -11.78 -23.84 -10.17
N ALA A 181 -12.35 -24.72 -11.00
CA ALA A 181 -13.19 -24.34 -12.15
C ALA A 181 -14.53 -23.68 -11.75
N SER A 182 -14.97 -23.87 -10.51
CA SER A 182 -16.15 -23.21 -9.94
C SER A 182 -15.89 -21.76 -9.52
N GLU A 183 -14.62 -21.38 -9.34
CA GLU A 183 -14.26 -20.03 -8.90
C GLU A 183 -14.28 -19.05 -10.07
N LYS A 184 -14.80 -17.84 -9.82
CA LYS A 184 -14.77 -16.77 -10.80
C LYS A 184 -13.35 -16.18 -10.91
N ASN A 185 -12.93 -15.93 -12.15
CA ASN A 185 -11.69 -15.22 -12.46
C ASN A 185 -11.65 -13.78 -11.94
N THR A 186 -12.79 -13.17 -11.59
CA THR A 186 -12.85 -11.78 -11.12
C THR A 186 -13.39 -11.70 -9.70
N LEU A 187 -12.67 -11.01 -8.82
CA LEU A 187 -13.06 -10.73 -7.44
C LEU A 187 -13.18 -9.22 -7.23
N GLY A 188 -14.36 -8.78 -6.79
CA GLY A 188 -14.60 -7.42 -6.34
C GLY A 188 -14.50 -7.33 -4.82
N ALA A 189 -13.84 -6.29 -4.31
CA ALA A 189 -13.75 -6.00 -2.89
C ALA A 189 -13.89 -4.50 -2.62
N LEU A 190 -14.33 -4.16 -1.42
CA LEU A 190 -14.38 -2.80 -0.92
C LEU A 190 -13.46 -2.66 0.29
N GLY A 191 -12.33 -1.99 0.07
CA GLY A 191 -11.38 -1.67 1.12
C GLY A 191 -11.76 -0.39 1.88
N PHE A 192 -11.47 -0.37 3.17
CA PHE A 192 -11.61 0.77 4.06
C PHE A 192 -10.27 1.00 4.76
N GLY A 193 -9.87 2.26 4.85
CA GLY A 193 -8.64 2.69 5.51
C GLY A 193 -8.92 3.89 6.40
N GLY A 194 -8.33 3.92 7.57
CA GLY A 194 -8.51 4.99 8.54
C GLY A 194 -7.21 5.34 9.23
N ARG A 195 -7.04 6.62 9.54
CA ARG A 195 -5.95 7.14 10.36
C ARG A 195 -6.51 8.16 11.35
N TYR A 196 -6.20 7.98 12.62
CA TYR A 196 -6.54 8.90 13.69
C TYR A 196 -5.28 9.32 14.47
N LYS A 197 -4.89 10.59 14.41
CA LYS A 197 -3.74 11.15 15.12
C LYS A 197 -4.05 11.26 16.62
N ILE A 198 -3.31 10.51 17.43
CA ILE A 198 -3.41 10.52 18.90
C ILE A 198 -2.49 11.62 19.47
N SER A 199 -1.27 11.71 18.95
CA SER A 199 -0.26 12.69 19.38
C SER A 199 0.47 13.28 18.16
N LYS A 200 1.42 14.19 18.37
CA LYS A 200 2.24 14.72 17.26
C LYS A 200 2.98 13.64 16.48
N ARG A 201 3.35 12.53 17.14
CA ARG A 201 4.16 11.43 16.56
C ARG A 201 3.47 10.07 16.55
N THR A 202 2.23 9.97 17.04
CA THR A 202 1.50 8.69 17.16
C THR A 202 0.14 8.81 16.49
N ALA A 203 -0.21 7.81 15.68
CA ALA A 203 -1.53 7.68 15.10
C ALA A 203 -1.99 6.22 15.18
N LEU A 204 -3.29 6.03 15.40
CA LEU A 204 -3.96 4.76 15.20
C LEU A 204 -4.31 4.63 13.71
N THR A 205 -4.02 3.48 13.12
CA THR A 205 -4.38 3.17 11.74
C THR A 205 -5.20 1.89 11.67
N VAL A 206 -6.20 1.87 10.78
CA VAL A 206 -7.07 0.72 10.56
C VAL A 206 -7.17 0.47 9.07
N GLU A 207 -7.13 -0.80 8.66
CA GLU A 207 -7.44 -1.23 7.30
C GLU A 207 -8.34 -2.48 7.33
N TYR A 208 -9.29 -2.56 6.42
CA TYR A 208 -10.22 -3.68 6.29
C TYR A 208 -10.65 -3.84 4.84
N TYR A 209 -10.82 -5.08 4.37
CA TYR A 209 -11.38 -5.38 3.05
C TYR A 209 -12.61 -6.25 3.20
N TYR A 210 -13.74 -5.75 2.68
CA TYR A 210 -14.98 -6.50 2.57
C TYR A 210 -15.10 -7.09 1.16
N VAL A 211 -15.35 -8.39 1.05
CA VAL A 211 -15.66 -9.07 -0.21
C VAL A 211 -17.15 -9.41 -0.23
N PRO A 212 -17.96 -8.76 -1.08
CA PRO A 212 -19.38 -9.06 -1.19
C PRO A 212 -19.63 -10.51 -1.64
N GLU A 213 -20.74 -11.11 -1.19
CA GLU A 213 -21.11 -12.51 -1.49
C GLU A 213 -20.98 -12.90 -2.97
N PRO A 214 -21.40 -12.08 -3.96
CA PRO A 214 -21.28 -12.45 -5.38
C PRO A 214 -19.85 -12.70 -5.87
N PHE A 215 -18.85 -12.25 -5.11
CA PHE A 215 -17.42 -12.31 -5.40
C PHE A 215 -16.62 -13.15 -4.41
N LYS A 216 -17.26 -13.74 -3.39
CA LYS A 216 -16.55 -14.68 -2.50
C LYS A 216 -16.13 -15.91 -3.30
N ARG A 217 -14.89 -16.33 -3.07
CA ARG A 217 -14.33 -17.58 -3.59
C ARG A 217 -14.31 -18.55 -2.42
N GLU A 218 -14.83 -19.75 -2.65
CA GLU A 218 -14.87 -20.84 -1.67
C GLU A 218 -13.57 -21.63 -1.68
#